data_AF-A0A968ZI33-F1
#
_entry.id   AF-A0A968ZI33-F1
#
_cell.length_a   1.000
_cell.length_b   1.000
_cell.length_c   1.000
_cell.angle_alpha   90.00
_cell.angle_beta   90.00
_cell.angle_gamma   90.00
#
_symmetry.space_group_name_H-M   'P 1'
#
loop_
_entity.id
_entity.type
_entity.pdbx_description
1 polymer ?
#
loop_
_entity_poly.entity_id
_entity_poly.type
_entity_poly.pdbx_seq_one_letter_code
_entity_poly.pdbx_strand_id
1 'polypeptide(L)'
;YQLPSVLFIGGQMKQEFPELYMVYSQGNFLRATRETPYLQIGETKYGKPILDRTIAYEDTSLDAAAKCALLSFDSTMKSNISVGPPIHMVMYEANSFKIKHRLKLKRGDPYLLKLRKSWEASLKQAFRKLPDLSWQGGDEQDQVNPLAITDILP
;
A
#
# COMPACT_ATOMS: atom_id res chain seq x y z
N TYR A 1 -8.46 -1.67 -32.93
CA TYR A 1 -7.67 -0.95 -31.90
C TYR A 1 -7.16 -1.96 -30.90
N GLN A 2 -5.85 -2.16 -30.81
CA GLN A 2 -5.24 -3.01 -29.79
C GLN A 2 -5.06 -2.14 -28.54
N LEU A 3 -5.80 -2.45 -27.47
CA LEU A 3 -5.64 -1.71 -26.21
C LEU A 3 -4.25 -2.00 -25.63
N PRO A 4 -3.55 -1.00 -25.07
CA PRO A 4 -2.26 -1.23 -24.44
C PRO A 4 -2.43 -2.20 -23.26
N SER A 5 -1.63 -3.27 -23.25
CA SER A 5 -1.60 -4.28 -22.20
C SER A 5 -0.28 -4.23 -21.44
N VAL A 6 -0.33 -4.47 -20.12
CA VAL A 6 0.84 -4.65 -19.27
C VAL A 6 0.77 -6.04 -18.66
N LEU A 7 1.89 -6.75 -18.62
CA LEU A 7 1.97 -8.11 -18.10
C LEU A 7 3.10 -8.24 -17.08
N PHE A 8 2.92 -9.17 -16.15
CA PHE A 8 3.99 -9.60 -15.26
C PHE A 8 4.58 -10.91 -15.74
N ILE A 9 5.92 -10.99 -15.70
CA ILE A 9 6.67 -12.24 -15.91
C ILE A 9 7.49 -12.44 -14.64
N GLY A 10 7.20 -13.51 -13.91
CA GLY A 10 7.94 -13.86 -12.70
C GLY A 10 8.17 -15.36 -12.63
N GLY A 11 9.31 -15.75 -12.07
CA GLY A 11 9.70 -17.15 -11.96
C GLY A 11 11.14 -17.31 -11.54
N GLN A 12 11.68 -18.51 -11.72
CA GLN A 12 13.05 -18.84 -11.39
C GLN A 12 13.60 -19.87 -12.36
N MET A 13 14.81 -19.64 -12.86
CA MET A 13 15.59 -20.60 -13.63
C MET A 13 16.57 -21.34 -12.72
N LYS A 14 16.98 -22.55 -13.11
CA LYS A 14 17.95 -23.33 -12.32
C LYS A 14 19.22 -22.51 -12.14
N GLN A 15 19.77 -22.50 -10.93
CA GLN A 15 20.99 -21.79 -10.54
C GLN A 15 20.87 -20.25 -10.47
N GLU A 16 19.69 -19.69 -10.71
CA GLU A 16 19.42 -18.25 -10.58
C GLU A 16 18.46 -17.95 -9.42
N PHE A 17 18.43 -16.69 -8.98
CA PHE A 17 17.44 -16.22 -8.02
C PHE A 17 16.08 -15.99 -8.70
N PRO A 18 14.96 -16.05 -7.97
CA PRO A 18 13.68 -15.64 -8.52
C PRO A 18 13.70 -14.18 -8.97
N GLU A 19 13.19 -13.90 -10.16
CA GLU A 19 13.09 -12.55 -10.71
C GLU A 19 11.64 -12.23 -11.09
N LEU A 20 11.32 -10.93 -11.10
CA LEU A 20 10.01 -10.39 -11.45
C LEU A 20 10.18 -9.20 -12.39
N TYR A 21 9.44 -9.23 -13.50
CA TYR A 21 9.43 -8.23 -14.54
C TYR A 21 8.01 -7.74 -14.81
N MET A 22 7.89 -6.45 -15.15
CA MET A 22 6.69 -5.85 -15.71
C MET A 22 7.00 -5.40 -17.14
N VAL A 23 6.33 -6.00 -18.11
CA VAL A 23 6.54 -5.73 -19.53
C VAL A 23 5.39 -4.86 -20.04
N TYR A 24 5.75 -3.73 -20.64
CA TYR A 24 4.79 -2.81 -21.24
C TYR A 24 4.46 -3.24 -22.68
N SER A 25 3.35 -2.72 -23.21
CA SER A 25 2.92 -3.01 -24.58
C SER A 25 3.93 -2.63 -25.66
N GLN A 26 4.88 -1.74 -25.36
CA GLN A 26 5.97 -1.33 -26.27
C GLN A 26 7.13 -2.34 -26.30
N GLY A 27 7.11 -3.37 -25.44
CA GLY A 27 8.15 -4.40 -25.35
C GLY A 27 9.29 -4.06 -24.39
N ASN A 28 9.39 -2.83 -23.90
CA ASN A 28 10.30 -2.49 -22.80
C ASN A 28 9.76 -3.02 -21.46
N PHE A 29 10.65 -3.16 -20.48
CA PHE A 29 10.31 -3.75 -19.18
C PHE A 29 10.97 -3.05 -18.01
N LEU A 30 10.36 -3.18 -16.83
CA LEU A 30 10.97 -2.90 -15.53
C LEU A 30 11.21 -4.21 -14.79
N ARG A 31 12.33 -4.30 -14.08
CA ARG A 31 12.65 -5.41 -13.19
C ARG A 31 12.46 -4.97 -11.73
N ALA A 32 11.83 -5.79 -10.91
CA ALA A 32 11.81 -5.58 -9.47
C ALA A 32 13.23 -5.70 -8.90
N THR A 33 13.57 -4.86 -7.92
CA THR A 33 14.88 -4.87 -7.26
C THR A 33 14.71 -5.07 -5.76
N ARG A 34 15.80 -5.11 -5.00
CA ARG A 34 15.70 -5.19 -3.54
C ARG A 34 15.12 -3.90 -2.93
N GLU A 35 15.44 -2.77 -3.55
CA GLU A 35 14.95 -1.44 -3.17
C GLU A 35 13.48 -1.23 -3.60
N THR A 36 13.07 -1.83 -4.72
CA THR A 36 11.68 -1.83 -5.19
C THR A 36 11.18 -3.27 -5.38
N PRO A 37 10.80 -3.96 -4.29
CA PRO A 37 10.58 -5.42 -4.28
C PRO A 37 9.21 -5.87 -4.80
N TYR A 38 8.33 -4.95 -5.19
CA TYR A 38 7.00 -5.27 -5.71
C TYR A 38 6.64 -4.37 -6.89
N LEU A 39 5.76 -4.87 -7.76
CA LEU A 39 5.23 -4.14 -8.92
C LEU A 39 3.70 -4.23 -8.92
N GLN A 40 3.01 -3.22 -9.49
CA GLN A 40 1.56 -3.17 -9.57
C GLN A 40 1.09 -2.75 -10.97
N ILE A 41 -0.07 -3.26 -11.40
CA ILE A 41 -0.75 -2.89 -12.65
C ILE A 41 -2.24 -2.66 -12.38
N GLY A 42 -2.92 -1.94 -13.28
CA GLY A 42 -4.33 -1.58 -13.14
C GLY A 42 -4.56 -0.44 -12.15
N GLU A 43 -5.50 -0.61 -11.22
CA GLU A 43 -5.84 0.39 -10.20
C GLU A 43 -4.91 0.32 -8.98
N THR A 44 -3.74 0.95 -9.09
CA THR A 44 -2.65 0.76 -8.13
C THR A 44 -2.67 1.73 -6.93
N LYS A 45 -3.31 2.89 -7.09
CA LYS A 45 -3.16 4.04 -6.18
C LYS A 45 -3.67 3.78 -4.77
N TYR A 46 -4.82 3.12 -4.63
CA TYR A 46 -5.49 2.94 -3.34
C TYR A 46 -4.78 1.93 -2.42
N GLY A 47 -4.22 0.88 -3.00
CA GLY A 47 -3.55 -0.18 -2.27
C GLY A 47 -2.04 0.03 -2.08
N LYS A 48 -1.45 1.02 -2.74
CA LYS A 48 -0.01 1.30 -2.67
C LYS A 48 0.50 1.70 -1.27
N PRO A 49 -0.19 2.56 -0.49
CA PRO A 49 0.37 3.05 0.78
C PRO A 49 0.59 1.99 1.87
N ILE A 50 -0.11 0.85 1.84
CA ILE A 50 0.15 -0.26 2.79
C ILE A 50 1.35 -1.10 2.32
N LEU A 51 1.51 -1.27 1.01
CA LEU A 51 2.68 -1.97 0.44
C LEU A 51 3.96 -1.19 0.74
N ASP A 52 3.96 0.13 0.51
CA ASP A 52 5.11 1.01 0.77
C ASP A 52 5.58 1.02 2.24
N ARG A 53 4.68 0.75 3.18
CA ARG A 53 4.99 0.78 4.63
C ARG A 53 5.37 -0.57 5.21
N THR A 54 5.11 -1.66 4.50
CA THR A 54 5.18 -3.02 5.07
C THR A 54 6.09 -3.94 4.28
N ILE A 55 6.16 -3.82 2.96
CA ILE A 55 6.96 -4.72 2.13
C ILE A 55 8.42 -4.22 2.10
N ALA A 56 9.31 -5.06 2.63
CA ALA A 56 10.76 -4.93 2.54
C ALA A 56 11.38 -6.28 2.15
N TYR A 57 12.34 -6.27 1.22
CA TYR A 57 12.91 -7.50 0.61
C TYR A 57 13.50 -8.48 1.63
N GLU A 58 14.18 -7.97 2.66
CA GLU A 58 14.90 -8.81 3.63
C GLU A 58 14.03 -9.25 4.82
N ASP A 59 13.10 -8.39 5.26
CA ASP A 59 12.37 -8.61 6.52
C ASP A 59 10.96 -9.18 6.33
N THR A 60 10.44 -9.21 5.10
CA THR A 60 9.06 -9.62 4.84
C THR A 60 8.97 -11.09 4.46
N SER A 61 8.38 -11.91 5.34
CA SER A 61 8.07 -13.30 5.01
C SER A 61 7.00 -13.40 3.92
N LEU A 62 6.96 -14.53 3.19
CA LEU A 62 5.96 -14.78 2.15
C LEU A 62 4.52 -14.69 2.67
N ASP A 63 4.27 -15.15 3.90
CA ASP A 63 2.96 -15.05 4.55
C ASP A 63 2.59 -13.60 4.90
N ALA A 64 3.56 -12.79 5.34
CA ALA A 64 3.35 -11.37 5.60
C ALA A 64 3.07 -10.62 4.29
N ALA A 65 3.82 -10.91 3.22
CA ALA A 65 3.59 -10.35 1.89
C ALA A 65 2.20 -10.70 1.35
N ALA A 66 1.77 -11.96 1.49
CA ALA A 66 0.43 -12.41 1.09
C ALA A 66 -0.68 -11.64 1.84
N LYS A 67 -0.57 -11.50 3.17
CA LYS A 67 -1.53 -10.72 3.97
C LYS A 67 -1.55 -9.25 3.55
N CYS A 68 -0.38 -8.65 3.36
CA CYS A 68 -0.24 -7.26 2.94
C CYS A 68 -0.88 -7.02 1.54
N ALA A 69 -0.66 -7.94 0.59
CA ALA A 69 -1.30 -7.89 -0.72
C ALA A 69 -2.84 -7.94 -0.61
N LEU A 70 -3.40 -8.78 0.28
CA LEU A 70 -4.85 -8.82 0.49
C LEU A 70 -5.40 -7.54 1.13
N LEU A 71 -4.67 -6.89 2.04
CA LEU A 71 -5.02 -5.58 2.58
C LEU A 71 -4.95 -4.46 1.53
N SER A 72 -3.99 -4.57 0.61
CA SER A 72 -3.88 -3.69 -0.57
C SER A 72 -5.11 -3.83 -1.47
N PHE A 73 -5.55 -5.06 -1.76
CA PHE A 73 -6.80 -5.32 -2.47
C PHE A 73 -8.02 -4.81 -1.71
N ASP A 74 -8.10 -5.00 -0.40
CA ASP A 74 -9.25 -4.57 0.41
C ASP A 74 -9.47 -3.05 0.34
N SER A 75 -8.38 -2.28 0.52
CA SER A 75 -8.39 -0.81 0.38
C SER A 75 -8.84 -0.37 -1.01
N THR A 76 -8.40 -1.09 -2.04
CA THR A 76 -8.74 -0.81 -3.43
C THR A 76 -10.20 -1.11 -3.73
N MET A 77 -10.72 -2.30 -3.36
CA MET A 77 -12.12 -2.69 -3.55
C MET A 77 -13.10 -1.77 -2.82
N LYS A 78 -12.68 -1.19 -1.69
CA LYS A 78 -13.50 -0.23 -0.93
C LYS A 78 -13.62 1.12 -1.65
N SER A 79 -12.63 1.48 -2.46
CA SER A 79 -12.50 2.81 -3.05
C SER A 79 -12.78 2.84 -4.56
N ASN A 80 -12.71 1.69 -5.24
CA ASN A 80 -12.97 1.57 -6.67
C ASN A 80 -13.72 0.26 -6.99
N ILE A 81 -14.91 0.40 -7.59
CA ILE A 81 -15.80 -0.71 -7.95
C ILE A 81 -15.28 -1.59 -9.09
N SER A 82 -14.29 -1.12 -9.87
CA SER A 82 -13.68 -1.89 -10.96
C SER A 82 -12.82 -3.05 -10.46
N VAL A 83 -12.43 -3.03 -9.17
CA VAL A 83 -11.64 -4.07 -8.53
C VAL A 83 -12.53 -4.87 -7.59
N GLY A 84 -12.48 -6.19 -7.70
CA GLY A 84 -13.30 -7.07 -6.87
C GLY A 84 -12.93 -8.54 -6.97
N PRO A 85 -13.54 -9.39 -6.14
CA PRO A 85 -13.32 -10.84 -6.18
C PRO A 85 -13.89 -11.47 -7.47
N PRO A 86 -13.40 -12.65 -7.88
CA PRO A 86 -12.47 -13.50 -7.13
C PRO A 86 -11.02 -13.02 -7.17
N ILE A 87 -10.33 -13.07 -6.02
CA ILE A 87 -8.89 -12.82 -5.94
C ILE A 87 -8.16 -14.14 -6.09
N HIS A 88 -7.28 -14.22 -7.07
CA HIS A 88 -6.40 -15.35 -7.29
C HIS A 88 -5.02 -15.02 -6.74
N MET A 89 -4.49 -15.91 -5.89
CA MET A 89 -3.17 -15.77 -5.30
C MET A 89 -2.36 -17.04 -5.52
N VAL A 90 -1.08 -16.85 -5.82
CA VAL A 90 -0.09 -17.90 -5.96
C VAL A 90 1.12 -17.50 -5.13
N MET A 91 1.67 -18.45 -4.38
CA MET A 91 2.93 -18.28 -3.66
C MET A 91 3.95 -19.27 -4.21
N TYR A 92 5.15 -18.74 -4.46
CA TYR A 92 6.29 -19.47 -5.01
C TYR A 92 7.45 -19.37 -4.02
N GLU A 93 7.92 -20.52 -3.52
CA GLU A 93 9.10 -20.60 -2.66
C GLU A 93 10.36 -20.66 -3.53
N ALA A 94 11.38 -19.87 -3.19
CA ALA A 94 12.66 -19.90 -3.88
C ALA A 94 13.26 -21.31 -3.87
N ASN A 95 13.88 -21.69 -4.99
CA ASN A 95 14.49 -23.00 -5.27
C ASN A 95 13.53 -24.19 -5.28
N SER A 96 12.21 -23.97 -5.14
CA SER A 96 11.24 -25.06 -5.16
C SER A 96 10.95 -25.57 -6.56
N PHE A 97 11.02 -24.71 -7.59
CA PHE A 97 10.61 -24.99 -8.97
C PHE A 97 9.20 -25.57 -9.10
N LYS A 98 8.34 -25.35 -8.09
CA LYS A 98 6.96 -25.83 -8.07
C LYS A 98 6.05 -24.85 -7.36
N ILE A 99 4.85 -24.67 -7.89
CA ILE A 99 3.81 -23.90 -7.23
C ILE A 99 3.04 -24.83 -6.29
N LYS A 100 3.30 -24.74 -4.98
CA LYS A 100 2.58 -25.54 -3.97
C LYS A 100 1.32 -24.83 -3.47
N HIS A 101 1.38 -23.51 -3.36
CA HIS A 101 0.36 -22.72 -2.69
C HIS A 101 -0.42 -21.92 -3.73
N ARG A 102 -1.70 -22.23 -3.86
CA ARG A 102 -2.67 -21.52 -4.70
C ARG A 102 -3.93 -21.28 -3.91
N LEU A 103 -4.51 -20.10 -4.07
CA LEU A 103 -5.70 -19.69 -3.35
C LEU A 103 -6.62 -18.91 -4.29
N LYS A 104 -7.93 -19.17 -4.19
CA LYS A 104 -8.98 -18.40 -4.86
C LYS A 104 -9.98 -17.93 -3.82
N LEU A 105 -9.95 -16.65 -3.50
CA LEU A 105 -10.86 -16.03 -2.53
C LEU A 105 -12.04 -15.43 -3.27
N LYS A 106 -13.23 -15.99 -3.06
CA LYS A 106 -14.46 -15.53 -3.71
C LYS A 106 -15.06 -14.33 -2.96
N ARG A 107 -16.09 -13.72 -3.56
CA ARG A 107 -16.90 -12.73 -2.86
C ARG A 107 -17.54 -13.39 -1.63
N GLY A 108 -17.42 -12.73 -0.48
CA GLY A 108 -17.95 -13.25 0.79
C GLY A 108 -17.08 -14.34 1.44
N ASP A 109 -15.84 -14.55 0.98
CA ASP A 109 -14.93 -15.51 1.59
C ASP A 109 -14.72 -15.21 3.10
N PRO A 110 -14.88 -16.21 4.00
CA PRO A 110 -14.75 -16.00 5.44
C PRO A 110 -13.40 -15.41 5.85
N TYR A 111 -12.32 -15.77 5.15
CA TYR A 111 -10.99 -15.24 5.44
C TYR A 111 -10.90 -13.76 5.09
N LEU A 112 -11.41 -13.33 3.93
CA LEU A 112 -11.44 -11.91 3.54
C LEU A 112 -12.26 -11.08 4.52
N LEU A 113 -13.42 -11.60 4.95
CA LEU A 113 -14.26 -10.91 5.93
C LEU A 113 -13.56 -10.78 7.28
N LYS A 114 -12.90 -11.84 7.74
CA LYS A 114 -12.13 -11.83 8.99
C LYS A 114 -10.95 -10.86 8.91
N LEU A 115 -10.20 -10.87 7.80
CA LEU A 115 -9.07 -9.98 7.56
C LEU A 115 -9.50 -8.52 7.62
N ARG A 116 -10.55 -8.14 6.86
CA ARG A 116 -11.09 -6.78 6.85
C ARG A 116 -11.51 -6.33 8.26
N LYS A 117 -12.34 -7.13 8.95
CA LYS A 117 -12.82 -6.79 10.29
C LYS A 117 -11.67 -6.60 11.28
N SER A 118 -10.69 -7.51 11.25
CA SER A 118 -9.52 -7.42 12.12
C SER A 118 -8.70 -6.17 11.83
N TRP A 119 -8.45 -5.86 10.56
CA TRP A 119 -7.66 -4.70 10.16
C TRP A 119 -8.33 -3.38 10.51
N GLU A 120 -9.64 -3.26 10.24
CA GLU A 120 -10.41 -2.06 10.61
C GLU A 120 -10.41 -1.82 12.13
N ALA A 121 -10.53 -2.89 12.93
CA ALA A 121 -10.45 -2.79 14.38
C ALA A 121 -9.06 -2.33 14.85
N SER A 122 -7.99 -2.90 14.30
CA SER A 122 -6.61 -2.51 14.62
C SER A 122 -6.31 -1.06 14.25
N LEU A 123 -6.76 -0.60 13.07
CA LEU A 123 -6.59 0.80 12.66
C LEU A 123 -7.30 1.77 13.59
N LYS A 124 -8.55 1.48 13.95
CA LYS A 124 -9.31 2.31 14.91
C LYS A 124 -8.62 2.35 16.27
N GLN A 125 -8.08 1.22 16.73
CA GLN A 125 -7.34 1.17 17.98
C GLN A 125 -6.03 1.97 17.92
N ALA A 126 -5.28 1.87 16.82
CA ALA A 126 -4.05 2.63 16.63
C ALA A 126 -4.33 4.14 16.57
N PHE A 127 -5.38 4.55 15.84
CA PHE A 127 -5.79 5.95 15.75
C PHE A 127 -6.14 6.55 17.12
N ARG A 128 -6.89 5.82 17.95
CA ARG A 128 -7.24 6.26 19.32
C ARG A 128 -6.04 6.41 20.27
N LYS A 129 -4.90 5.83 19.93
CA LYS A 129 -3.66 5.94 20.72
C LYS A 129 -2.78 7.10 20.26
N LEU A 130 -3.13 7.79 19.17
CA LEU A 130 -2.38 8.95 18.72
C LEU A 130 -2.55 10.09 19.72
N PRO A 131 -1.50 10.89 19.94
CA PRO A 131 -1.61 12.08 20.78
C PRO A 131 -2.57 13.10 20.14
N ASP A 132 -3.31 13.82 20.98
CA ASP A 132 -4.14 14.94 20.54
C ASP A 132 -3.26 16.08 20.00
N LEU A 133 -3.81 16.87 19.08
CA LEU A 133 -3.13 18.05 18.53
C LEU A 133 -3.17 19.21 19.54
N SER A 134 -2.00 19.80 19.79
CA SER A 134 -1.90 21.08 20.50
C SER A 134 -2.12 22.23 19.52
N TRP A 135 -3.30 22.84 19.53
CA TRP A 135 -3.58 24.05 18.77
C TRP A 135 -2.92 25.24 19.48
N GLN A 136 -2.00 25.95 18.82
CA GLN A 136 -1.49 27.22 19.34
C GLN A 136 -2.62 28.25 19.23
N GLY A 137 -3.07 28.79 20.38
CA GLY A 137 -4.05 29.87 20.40
C GLY A 137 -3.45 31.12 19.75
N GLY A 138 -4.14 31.64 18.73
CA GLY A 138 -3.87 32.97 18.22
C GLY A 138 -4.37 34.00 19.22
N ASP A 139 -3.53 34.33 20.21
CA ASP A 139 -3.61 35.59 20.94
C ASP A 139 -2.46 36.47 20.45
N GLU A 140 -2.56 36.91 19.19
CA GLU A 140 -1.97 38.19 18.82
C GLU A 140 -2.73 39.24 19.62
N GLN A 141 -2.11 39.71 20.69
CA GLN A 141 -2.56 40.91 21.36
C GLN A 141 -2.42 42.08 20.37
N ASP A 142 -3.50 42.40 19.67
CA ASP A 142 -3.78 43.73 19.14
C ASP A 142 -3.88 44.71 20.33
N GLN A 143 -2.74 44.98 20.99
CA GLN A 143 -2.59 46.18 21.79
C GLN A 143 -2.40 47.35 20.82
N VAL A 144 -3.51 47.87 20.30
CA VAL A 144 -3.59 49.28 19.93
C VAL A 144 -3.30 50.04 21.21
N ASN A 145 -2.05 50.48 21.39
CA ASN A 145 -1.61 51.27 22.52
C ASN A 145 -2.15 52.71 22.36
N PRO A 146 -3.13 53.16 23.17
CA PRO A 146 -3.70 54.51 23.00
C PRO A 146 -2.80 55.62 23.56
N LEU A 147 -1.62 55.29 24.11
CA LEU A 147 -0.80 56.22 24.90
C LEU A 147 0.47 56.73 24.20
N ALA A 148 0.56 56.64 22.88
CA ALA A 148 1.68 57.21 22.11
C ALA A 148 1.36 58.59 21.48
N ILE A 149 0.46 59.39 22.07
CA ILE A 149 0.15 60.76 21.58
C ILE A 149 0.57 61.87 22.56
N THR A 150 0.94 61.57 23.79
CA THR A 150 1.48 62.58 24.71
C THR A 150 2.91 62.20 25.04
N ASP A 151 3.88 62.76 24.31
CA ASP A 151 5.21 63.16 24.83
C ASP A 151 6.23 63.47 23.72
N ILE A 152 5.86 64.25 22.69
CA ILE A 152 6.85 65.01 21.90
C ILE A 152 6.27 66.37 21.50
N LEU A 153 6.39 67.37 22.37
CA LEU A 153 6.76 68.76 22.03
C LEU A 153 7.47 69.37 23.25
N PRO A 154 8.62 70.00 23.05
CA PRO A 154 8.67 71.45 23.14
C PRO A 154 8.77 72.14 21.77
#